data_AF-A0A5C8EL95-F1
#
_entry.id   AF-A0A5C8EL95-F1
#
_cell.length_a   1.000
_cell.length_b   1.000
_cell.length_c   1.000
_cell.angle_alpha   90.00
_cell.angle_beta   90.00
_cell.angle_gamma   90.00
#
_symmetry.space_group_name_H-M   'P 1'
#
loop_
_entity.id
_entity.type
_entity.pdbx_description
1 polymer ?
#
loop_
_entity_poly.entity_id
_entity_poly.type
_entity_poly.pdbx_seq_one_letter_code
_entity_poly.pdbx_strand_id
1 'polypeptide(L)'
;MKKIIFLFVIFGLNLYSQTNLDYEFKNPFRVYETDKYYMGWQDPRAFIGRLLFAKNFNVEKNLTKISPEANWDFKSVSLYIEGKVASEIMFYRNKYFSVGMGAGMEISILGRKNGLFNVYDFSGQFDLFLDLWLQNLTGINLKIRFIPMYHQSTHLVDGFKGDVHIRSGSSYEFAAISVYYYINNFTIYGGWEFSYNTVGNSPQIFRLHMGFDYRLPLYKEINFITGINLAVILDKKDNLGLVRIRENLHAAINLAAGIEFYRFAIALKFGYGKPRGASSYFGYESKIGAEISLLF
;
A
#
# COMPACT_ATOMS: atom_id res chain seq x y z
N MET A 1 -14.20 -21.99 16.91
CA MET A 1 -12.89 -22.13 16.22
C MET A 1 -12.85 -23.25 15.18
N LYS A 2 -13.15 -24.52 15.51
CA LYS A 2 -13.11 -25.64 14.53
C LYS A 2 -13.98 -25.44 13.27
N LYS A 3 -15.16 -24.80 13.38
CA LYS A 3 -16.06 -24.54 12.24
C LYS A 3 -15.54 -23.48 11.24
N ILE A 4 -14.71 -22.54 11.67
CA ILE A 4 -14.17 -21.47 10.79
C ILE A 4 -13.04 -22.05 9.92
N ILE A 5 -12.19 -22.89 10.49
CA ILE A 5 -11.12 -23.59 9.77
C ILE A 5 -11.72 -24.49 8.67
N PHE A 6 -12.83 -25.17 8.97
CA PHE A 6 -13.53 -26.02 8.00
C PHE A 6 -14.11 -25.23 6.81
N LEU A 7 -14.63 -24.02 7.07
CA LEU A 7 -15.10 -23.11 6.01
C LEU A 7 -13.95 -22.61 5.12
N PHE A 8 -12.79 -22.30 5.69
CA PHE A 8 -11.60 -21.91 4.91
C PHE A 8 -11.08 -23.03 4.02
N VAL A 9 -11.09 -24.28 4.51
CA VAL A 9 -10.68 -25.45 3.72
C VAL A 9 -11.66 -25.73 2.58
N ILE A 10 -12.97 -25.62 2.81
CA ILE A 10 -14.00 -25.80 1.77
C ILE A 10 -13.94 -24.70 0.70
N PHE A 11 -13.71 -23.45 1.09
CA PHE A 11 -13.53 -22.37 0.12
C PHE A 11 -12.25 -22.54 -0.70
N GLY A 12 -11.14 -22.98 -0.08
CA GLY A 12 -9.89 -23.29 -0.79
C GLY A 12 -10.03 -24.44 -1.79
N LEU A 13 -10.84 -25.46 -1.48
CA LEU A 13 -11.09 -26.59 -2.37
C LEU A 13 -12.02 -26.22 -3.55
N ASN A 14 -13.02 -25.36 -3.34
CA ASN A 14 -13.91 -24.93 -4.42
C ASN A 14 -13.23 -23.96 -5.40
N LEU A 15 -12.28 -23.14 -4.93
CA LEU A 15 -11.39 -22.35 -5.80
C LEU A 15 -10.52 -23.23 -6.70
N TYR A 16 -10.20 -24.45 -6.27
CA TYR A 16 -9.36 -25.39 -7.02
C TYR A 16 -10.13 -26.20 -8.09
N SER A 17 -11.46 -26.11 -8.15
CA SER A 17 -12.28 -26.91 -9.09
C SER A 17 -12.58 -26.24 -10.45
N GLN A 18 -12.10 -25.02 -10.69
CA GLN A 18 -12.24 -24.37 -12.00
C GLN A 18 -11.09 -24.77 -12.94
N THR A 19 -11.06 -26.03 -13.37
CA THR A 19 -10.09 -26.54 -14.35
C THR A 19 -10.55 -26.42 -15.81
N ASN A 20 -11.58 -25.62 -16.10
CA ASN A 20 -12.16 -25.48 -17.44
C ASN A 20 -12.57 -24.03 -17.78
N LEU A 21 -11.71 -23.07 -17.47
CA LEU A 21 -11.81 -21.71 -18.02
C LEU A 21 -10.74 -21.54 -19.10
N ASP A 22 -11.09 -21.82 -20.36
CA ASP A 22 -10.28 -21.61 -21.58
C ASP A 22 -9.97 -20.11 -21.87
N TYR A 23 -10.09 -19.25 -20.87
CA TYR A 23 -9.82 -17.83 -20.98
C TYR A 23 -9.05 -17.33 -19.75
N GLU A 24 -7.82 -17.83 -19.58
CA GLU A 24 -6.85 -17.15 -18.73
C GLU A 24 -6.31 -15.92 -19.47
N PHE A 25 -6.90 -14.75 -19.24
CA PHE A 25 -6.21 -13.50 -19.56
C PHE A 25 -4.97 -13.40 -18.65
N LYS A 26 -3.86 -13.98 -19.12
CA LYS A 26 -2.53 -13.77 -18.57
C LYS A 26 -1.93 -12.59 -19.30
N ASN A 27 -1.51 -11.56 -18.56
CA ASN A 27 -0.76 -10.47 -19.16
C ASN A 27 0.52 -11.09 -19.79
N PRO A 28 0.70 -11.03 -21.13
CA PRO A 28 1.80 -11.73 -21.80
C PRO A 28 3.17 -11.18 -21.42
N PHE A 29 3.22 -10.01 -20.77
CA PHE A 29 4.44 -9.39 -20.27
C PHE A 29 4.71 -9.69 -18.80
N ARG A 30 3.88 -10.52 -18.13
CA ARG A 30 4.07 -10.91 -16.73
C ARG A 30 4.52 -12.37 -16.63
N VAL A 31 5.43 -12.61 -15.70
CA VAL A 31 5.88 -13.96 -15.29
C VAL A 31 5.55 -14.11 -13.81
N TYR A 32 4.33 -14.55 -13.52
CA TYR A 32 3.73 -14.51 -12.17
C TYR A 32 4.56 -15.26 -11.11
N GLU A 33 5.26 -16.32 -11.51
CA GLU A 33 6.08 -17.15 -10.64
C GLU A 33 7.28 -16.38 -10.07
N THR A 34 7.82 -15.42 -10.83
CA THR A 34 9.05 -14.71 -10.49
C THR A 34 8.86 -13.21 -10.26
N ASP A 35 7.93 -12.57 -10.97
CA ASP A 35 7.62 -11.15 -10.83
C ASP A 35 7.17 -10.79 -9.41
N LYS A 36 6.63 -11.78 -8.67
CA LYS A 36 6.23 -11.57 -7.28
C LYS A 36 7.36 -11.21 -6.32
N TYR A 37 8.59 -11.56 -6.68
CA TYR A 37 9.80 -11.24 -5.92
C TYR A 37 10.42 -9.90 -6.31
N TYR A 38 9.94 -9.27 -7.39
CA TYR A 38 10.40 -7.98 -7.87
C TYR A 38 9.39 -6.86 -7.54
N MET A 39 8.66 -7.03 -6.45
CA MET A 39 7.82 -6.00 -5.83
C MET A 39 8.03 -6.02 -4.31
N GLY A 40 7.88 -4.86 -3.66
CA GLY A 40 7.88 -4.79 -2.21
C GLY A 40 6.50 -5.08 -1.67
N TRP A 41 6.26 -6.28 -1.12
CA TRP A 41 4.94 -6.65 -0.61
C TRP A 41 4.51 -5.73 0.53
N GLN A 42 5.42 -5.42 1.45
CA GLN A 42 5.16 -4.50 2.55
C GLN A 42 5.38 -3.02 2.20
N ASP A 43 5.81 -2.67 0.98
CA ASP A 43 5.87 -1.27 0.58
C ASP A 43 4.45 -0.73 0.34
N PRO A 44 3.95 0.25 1.11
CA PRO A 44 2.67 0.91 0.80
C PRO A 44 2.61 1.57 -0.59
N ARG A 45 3.74 1.85 -1.27
CA ARG A 45 3.75 2.39 -2.65
C ARG A 45 3.53 1.35 -3.73
N ALA A 46 3.74 0.06 -3.45
CA ALA A 46 3.61 -0.97 -4.47
C ALA A 46 2.17 -1.01 -5.04
N PHE A 47 2.04 -1.18 -6.35
CA PHE A 47 0.74 -1.27 -7.05
C PHE A 47 0.09 -2.65 -6.87
N ILE A 48 -0.15 -3.00 -5.62
CA ILE A 48 -0.73 -4.28 -5.20
C ILE A 48 -2.17 -4.02 -4.76
N GLY A 49 -3.10 -4.89 -5.15
CA GLY A 49 -4.46 -4.87 -4.63
C GLY A 49 -4.46 -5.26 -3.15
N ARG A 50 -5.10 -4.48 -2.27
CA ARG A 50 -5.11 -4.73 -0.82
C ARG A 50 -6.48 -4.45 -0.23
N LEU A 51 -6.85 -5.22 0.78
CA LEU A 51 -8.01 -4.99 1.61
C LEU A 51 -7.61 -5.26 3.07
N LEU A 52 -7.46 -4.20 3.84
CA LEU A 52 -7.11 -4.25 5.25
C LEU A 52 -8.35 -4.04 6.12
N PHE A 53 -8.58 -4.94 7.04
CA PHE A 53 -9.55 -4.81 8.13
C PHE A 53 -8.77 -4.62 9.43
N ALA A 54 -8.76 -3.41 9.97
CA ALA A 54 -7.90 -3.05 11.09
C ALA A 54 -8.62 -2.33 12.23
N LYS A 55 -7.92 -2.27 13.35
CA LYS A 55 -8.11 -1.25 14.38
C LYS A 55 -7.02 -0.20 14.20
N ASN A 56 -7.40 1.07 14.13
CA ASN A 56 -6.47 2.18 14.15
C ASN A 56 -6.58 2.88 15.52
N PHE A 57 -5.48 2.84 16.28
CA PHE A 57 -5.46 3.27 17.68
C PHE A 57 -5.41 4.79 17.86
N ASN A 58 -5.12 5.53 16.80
CA ASN A 58 -4.84 6.97 16.90
C ASN A 58 -5.87 7.84 16.17
N VAL A 59 -6.85 7.25 15.46
CA VAL A 59 -7.90 7.97 14.73
C VAL A 59 -8.58 9.02 15.60
N GLU A 60 -9.11 8.62 16.76
CA GLU A 60 -9.80 9.52 17.68
C GLU A 60 -8.91 10.69 18.11
N LYS A 61 -7.68 10.41 18.57
CA LYS A 61 -6.72 11.44 18.99
C LYS A 61 -6.40 12.41 17.86
N ASN A 62 -6.12 11.88 16.66
CA ASN A 62 -5.69 12.68 15.52
C ASN A 62 -6.83 13.57 15.02
N LEU A 63 -8.05 13.05 14.98
CA LEU A 63 -9.22 13.78 14.49
C LEU A 63 -9.73 14.83 15.47
N THR A 64 -9.76 14.54 16.78
CA THR A 64 -10.12 15.54 17.80
C THR A 64 -9.16 16.73 17.78
N LYS A 65 -7.88 16.51 17.44
CA LYS A 65 -6.90 17.59 17.31
C LYS A 65 -7.20 18.52 16.11
N ILE A 66 -7.85 18.03 15.07
CA ILE A 66 -8.18 18.80 13.86
C ILE A 66 -9.31 19.78 14.12
N SER A 67 -10.40 19.25 14.68
CA SER A 67 -11.58 20.03 14.99
C SER A 67 -12.02 19.68 16.41
N PRO A 68 -11.43 20.33 17.43
CA PRO A 68 -11.79 20.09 18.83
C PRO A 68 -13.26 20.41 19.11
N GLU A 69 -13.83 21.35 18.35
CA GLU A 69 -15.21 21.82 18.46
C GLU A 69 -16.20 20.90 17.73
N ALA A 70 -15.73 19.96 16.90
CA ALA A 70 -16.62 19.04 16.20
C ALA A 70 -17.15 17.94 17.14
N ASN A 71 -18.44 17.65 17.02
CA ASN A 71 -19.08 16.57 17.78
C ASN A 71 -18.77 15.21 17.15
N TRP A 72 -17.56 14.72 17.40
CA TRP A 72 -17.11 13.44 16.88
C TRP A 72 -17.81 12.25 17.55
N ASP A 73 -18.41 11.39 16.73
CA ASP A 73 -18.96 10.11 17.20
C ASP A 73 -17.95 8.97 16.98
N PHE A 74 -16.85 8.97 17.75
CA PHE A 74 -15.87 7.88 17.75
C PHE A 74 -16.41 6.61 18.42
N LYS A 75 -17.36 6.74 19.36
CA LYS A 75 -17.95 5.62 20.09
C LYS A 75 -18.69 4.65 19.16
N SER A 76 -19.24 5.16 18.05
CA SER A 76 -19.87 4.31 17.04
C SER A 76 -18.88 3.61 16.12
N VAL A 77 -17.61 4.02 16.02
CA VAL A 77 -16.64 3.37 15.13
C VAL A 77 -16.22 2.02 15.71
N SER A 78 -16.39 0.96 14.93
CA SER A 78 -16.04 -0.42 15.33
C SER A 78 -14.92 -1.03 14.49
N LEU A 79 -14.75 -0.58 13.25
CA LEU A 79 -13.81 -1.18 12.31
C LEU A 79 -13.25 -0.11 11.37
N TYR A 80 -11.98 -0.24 11.05
CA TYR A 80 -11.30 0.56 10.05
C TYR A 80 -11.00 -0.33 8.84
N ILE A 81 -11.33 0.15 7.64
CA ILE A 81 -11.13 -0.58 6.39
C ILE A 81 -10.32 0.29 5.43
N GLU A 82 -9.24 -0.25 4.87
CA GLU A 82 -8.52 0.33 3.72
C GLU A 82 -8.63 -0.61 2.53
N GLY A 83 -9.21 -0.13 1.43
CA GLY A 83 -9.26 -0.85 0.17
C GLY A 83 -8.37 -0.16 -0.86
N LYS A 84 -7.36 -0.86 -1.36
CA LYS A 84 -6.55 -0.44 -2.50
C LYS A 84 -6.83 -1.35 -3.69
N VAL A 85 -7.30 -0.78 -4.79
CA VAL A 85 -7.35 -1.45 -6.09
C VAL A 85 -6.21 -0.87 -6.90
N ALA A 86 -5.22 -1.69 -7.24
CA ALA A 86 -4.05 -1.25 -7.97
C ALA A 86 -3.54 -2.36 -8.90
N SER A 87 -2.97 -1.94 -10.03
CA SER A 87 -2.35 -2.84 -11.00
C SER A 87 -1.27 -2.09 -11.78
N GLU A 88 -0.42 -2.84 -12.48
CA GLU A 88 0.48 -2.27 -13.47
C GLU A 88 0.41 -3.05 -14.78
N ILE A 89 0.45 -2.30 -15.87
CA ILE A 89 0.44 -2.78 -17.25
C ILE A 89 1.80 -2.48 -17.85
N MET A 90 2.43 -3.49 -18.45
CA MET A 90 3.63 -3.29 -19.26
C MET A 90 3.19 -3.13 -20.71
N PHE A 91 3.70 -2.09 -21.38
CA PHE A 91 3.51 -1.91 -22.83
C PHE A 91 4.56 -2.67 -23.62
N TYR A 92 5.72 -2.88 -23.01
CA TYR A 92 6.85 -3.56 -23.61
C TYR A 92 7.65 -4.28 -22.53
N ARG A 93 8.08 -5.51 -22.81
CA ARG A 93 9.07 -6.23 -22.02
C ARG A 93 9.93 -7.08 -22.93
N ASN A 94 11.23 -7.00 -22.74
CA ASN A 94 12.18 -8.01 -23.21
C ASN A 94 13.01 -8.53 -22.03
N LYS A 95 14.05 -9.31 -22.32
CA LYS A 95 14.89 -9.94 -21.31
C LYS A 95 15.80 -8.95 -20.53
N TYR A 96 15.91 -7.71 -20.97
CA TYR A 96 16.79 -6.66 -20.43
C TYR A 96 16.03 -5.50 -19.81
N PHE A 97 14.91 -5.07 -20.40
CA PHE A 97 14.13 -3.96 -19.89
C PHE A 97 12.63 -4.12 -20.15
N SER A 98 11.82 -3.42 -19.35
CA SER A 98 10.39 -3.25 -19.60
C SER A 98 9.94 -1.81 -19.32
N VAL A 99 8.92 -1.38 -20.04
CA VAL A 99 8.27 -0.08 -19.88
C VAL A 99 6.80 -0.32 -19.59
N GLY A 100 6.24 0.42 -18.63
CA GLY A 100 4.84 0.27 -18.25
C GLY A 100 4.29 1.45 -17.47
N MET A 101 3.05 1.27 -17.01
CA MET A 101 2.34 2.18 -16.11
C MET A 101 1.70 1.42 -14.97
N GLY A 102 1.69 2.02 -13.78
CA GLY A 102 0.91 1.64 -12.63
C GLY A 102 -0.26 2.59 -12.44
N ALA A 103 -1.41 2.05 -12.06
CA ALA A 103 -2.57 2.85 -11.68
C ALA A 103 -3.22 2.23 -10.45
N GLY A 104 -3.70 3.08 -9.54
CA GLY A 104 -4.32 2.62 -8.32
C GLY A 104 -5.23 3.64 -7.68
N MET A 105 -6.12 3.13 -6.85
CA MET A 105 -7.08 3.88 -6.07
C MET A 105 -7.13 3.28 -4.68
N GLU A 106 -7.04 4.12 -3.65
CA GLU A 106 -7.07 3.74 -2.25
C GLU A 106 -8.22 4.47 -1.56
N ILE A 107 -9.09 3.72 -0.88
CA ILE A 107 -10.29 4.19 -0.20
C ILE A 107 -10.19 3.78 1.24
N SER A 108 -10.37 4.74 2.14
CA SER A 108 -10.38 4.47 3.57
C SER A 108 -11.78 4.69 4.15
N ILE A 109 -12.26 3.72 4.92
CA ILE A 109 -13.65 3.60 5.39
C ILE A 109 -13.68 3.36 6.90
N LEU A 110 -14.59 4.06 7.58
CA LEU A 110 -14.95 3.81 8.97
C LEU A 110 -16.26 3.01 9.03
N GLY A 111 -16.19 1.76 9.48
CA GLY A 111 -17.35 0.92 9.76
C GLY A 111 -17.89 1.19 11.16
N ARG A 112 -19.18 1.51 11.25
CA ARG A 112 -19.87 1.86 12.50
C ARG A 112 -20.67 0.68 13.07
N LYS A 113 -20.88 0.70 14.39
CA LYS A 113 -21.65 -0.30 15.16
C LYS A 113 -23.10 -0.44 14.69
N ASN A 114 -23.68 0.61 14.11
CA ASN A 114 -25.02 0.60 13.53
C ASN A 114 -25.08 0.07 12.09
N GLY A 115 -23.95 -0.41 11.55
CA GLY A 115 -23.85 -0.95 10.19
C GLY A 115 -23.60 0.09 9.10
N LEU A 116 -23.47 1.38 9.43
CA LEU A 116 -23.12 2.41 8.46
C LEU A 116 -21.62 2.40 8.13
N PHE A 117 -21.29 2.73 6.89
CA PHE A 117 -19.92 2.88 6.40
C PHE A 117 -19.69 4.31 5.93
N ASN A 118 -18.69 4.98 6.50
CA ASN A 118 -18.31 6.32 6.09
C ASN A 118 -16.98 6.26 5.35
N VAL A 119 -16.98 6.61 4.06
CA VAL A 119 -15.73 6.91 3.35
C VAL A 119 -15.18 8.21 3.93
N TYR A 120 -13.92 8.19 4.32
CA TYR A 120 -13.29 9.36 4.94
C TYR A 120 -12.07 9.86 4.16
N ASP A 121 -11.43 9.01 3.35
CA ASP A 121 -10.30 9.40 2.51
C ASP A 121 -10.31 8.65 1.18
N PHE A 122 -9.87 9.32 0.14
CA PHE A 122 -9.78 8.79 -1.22
C PHE A 122 -8.49 9.27 -1.89
N SER A 123 -7.64 8.33 -2.30
CA SER A 123 -6.40 8.61 -3.02
C SER A 123 -6.36 7.96 -4.40
N GLY A 124 -5.99 8.74 -5.41
CA GLY A 124 -5.60 8.25 -6.73
C GLY A 124 -4.08 8.20 -6.87
N GLN A 125 -3.58 7.18 -7.58
CA GLN A 125 -2.16 6.94 -7.86
C GLN A 125 -1.97 6.58 -9.33
N PHE A 126 -0.95 7.16 -9.96
CA PHE A 126 -0.55 6.85 -11.33
C PHE A 126 0.96 6.93 -11.45
N ASP A 127 1.59 6.02 -12.19
CA ASP A 127 3.00 6.10 -12.51
C ASP A 127 3.33 5.67 -13.93
N LEU A 128 4.50 6.10 -14.40
CA LEU A 128 5.19 5.54 -15.56
C LEU A 128 6.50 4.97 -15.07
N PHE A 129 6.86 3.76 -15.50
CA PHE A 129 8.11 3.12 -15.07
C PHE A 129 8.90 2.50 -16.23
N LEU A 130 10.21 2.44 -16.02
CA LEU A 130 11.18 1.66 -16.78
C LEU A 130 11.86 0.70 -15.79
N ASP A 131 11.79 -0.59 -16.05
CA ASP A 131 12.53 -1.60 -15.31
C ASP A 131 13.73 -2.06 -16.13
N LEU A 132 14.90 -2.14 -15.50
CA LEU A 132 16.11 -2.78 -16.01
C LEU A 132 16.29 -4.12 -15.28
N TRP A 133 16.31 -5.21 -16.04
CA TRP A 133 16.46 -6.58 -15.57
C TRP A 133 17.91 -7.04 -15.76
N LEU A 134 18.62 -7.24 -14.66
CA LEU A 134 20.06 -7.60 -14.72
C LEU A 134 20.30 -9.10 -14.85
N GLN A 135 19.29 -9.95 -14.68
CA GLN A 135 19.47 -11.41 -14.73
C GLN A 135 20.15 -11.88 -16.02
N ASN A 136 19.79 -11.31 -17.16
CA ASN A 136 20.35 -11.68 -18.46
C ASN A 136 21.62 -10.89 -18.85
N LEU A 137 22.01 -9.89 -18.07
CA LEU A 137 23.24 -9.10 -18.29
C LEU A 137 24.39 -9.57 -17.40
N THR A 138 24.09 -9.91 -16.15
CA THR A 138 25.10 -10.19 -15.12
C THR A 138 24.85 -11.49 -14.36
N GLY A 139 23.74 -12.20 -14.63
CA GLY A 139 23.33 -13.39 -13.87
C GLY A 139 22.75 -13.09 -12.49
N ILE A 140 22.62 -11.81 -12.13
CA ILE A 140 22.14 -11.34 -10.83
C ILE A 140 20.63 -11.12 -10.92
N ASN A 141 19.88 -11.73 -10.00
CA ASN A 141 18.42 -11.59 -9.84
C ASN A 141 18.05 -10.21 -9.28
N LEU A 142 18.35 -9.17 -10.05
CA LEU A 142 18.17 -7.78 -9.67
C LEU A 142 17.38 -7.03 -10.73
N LYS A 143 16.42 -6.24 -10.26
CA LYS A 143 15.65 -5.29 -11.05
C LYS A 143 15.89 -3.88 -10.52
N ILE A 144 16.26 -2.95 -11.39
CA ILE A 144 16.26 -1.52 -11.08
C ILE A 144 15.04 -0.92 -11.75
N ARG A 145 14.16 -0.30 -10.98
CA ARG A 145 13.02 0.46 -11.47
C ARG A 145 13.33 1.95 -11.43
N PHE A 146 13.18 2.60 -12.56
CA PHE A 146 13.15 4.05 -12.70
C PHE A 146 11.71 4.50 -12.92
N ILE A 147 11.24 5.44 -12.12
CA ILE A 147 9.91 6.05 -12.21
C ILE A 147 10.14 7.53 -12.48
N PRO A 148 10.16 7.98 -13.75
CA PRO A 148 10.33 9.41 -14.06
C PRO A 148 9.17 10.26 -13.54
N MET A 149 7.98 9.68 -13.45
CA MET A 149 6.76 10.37 -13.04
C MET A 149 5.87 9.42 -12.26
N TYR A 150 5.61 9.78 -11.01
CA TYR A 150 4.54 9.26 -10.18
C TYR A 150 3.68 10.43 -9.76
N HIS A 151 2.38 10.32 -9.90
CA HIS A 151 1.39 11.26 -9.39
C HIS A 151 0.56 10.57 -8.32
N GLN A 152 0.41 11.23 -7.17
CA GLN A 152 -0.62 10.90 -6.20
C GLN A 152 -1.41 12.15 -5.86
N SER A 153 -2.73 12.01 -5.92
CA SER A 153 -3.67 12.97 -5.36
C SER A 153 -4.51 12.30 -4.30
N THR A 154 -4.79 13.00 -3.23
CA THR A 154 -5.62 12.52 -2.14
C THR A 154 -6.58 13.59 -1.67
N HIS A 155 -7.82 13.20 -1.40
CA HIS A 155 -8.93 14.08 -1.03
C HIS A 155 -9.69 13.50 0.17
N LEU A 156 -9.98 14.32 1.17
CA LEU A 156 -11.00 13.93 2.15
C LEU A 156 -12.36 13.95 1.45
N VAL A 157 -13.14 12.90 1.67
CA VAL A 157 -14.49 12.82 1.13
C VAL A 157 -15.45 13.56 2.05
N ASP A 158 -16.40 14.29 1.46
CA ASP A 158 -17.42 15.16 2.10
C ASP A 158 -18.24 14.51 3.24
N GLY A 159 -18.09 13.20 3.47
CA GLY A 159 -18.63 12.46 4.60
C GLY A 159 -18.02 12.83 5.96
N PHE A 160 -16.93 13.60 5.98
CA PHE A 160 -16.31 14.17 7.18
C PHE A 160 -16.97 15.51 7.56
N LYS A 161 -18.31 15.51 7.62
CA LYS A 161 -19.13 16.69 7.95
C LYS A 161 -18.79 17.22 9.33
N GLY A 162 -18.01 18.29 9.39
CA GLY A 162 -17.68 18.98 10.63
C GLY A 162 -17.00 20.33 10.44
N ASP A 163 -16.22 20.50 9.36
CA ASP A 163 -15.57 21.79 9.12
C ASP A 163 -15.36 22.06 7.62
N VAL A 164 -16.01 23.12 7.12
CA VAL A 164 -15.91 23.61 5.74
C VAL A 164 -14.62 24.40 5.46
N HIS A 165 -13.79 24.64 6.48
CA HIS A 165 -12.54 25.40 6.35
C HIS A 165 -11.29 24.53 6.19
N ILE A 166 -11.42 23.20 6.31
CA ILE A 166 -10.29 22.29 6.09
C ILE A 166 -10.01 22.20 4.59
N ARG A 167 -8.90 22.81 4.13
CA ARG A 167 -8.35 22.52 2.78
C ARG A 167 -7.90 21.07 2.75
N SER A 168 -8.73 20.20 2.19
CA SER A 168 -8.67 18.75 2.40
C SER A 168 -8.08 17.98 1.21
N GLY A 169 -6.96 18.46 0.67
CA GLY A 169 -6.30 17.83 -0.47
C GLY A 169 -4.79 17.89 -0.41
N SER A 170 -4.15 16.82 -0.87
CA SER A 170 -2.72 16.78 -1.18
C SER A 170 -2.55 16.24 -2.59
N SER A 171 -1.67 16.86 -3.36
CA SER A 171 -1.19 16.28 -4.60
C SER A 171 0.31 16.46 -4.68
N TYR A 172 1.02 15.44 -5.14
CA TYR A 172 2.45 15.57 -5.39
C TYR A 172 2.87 14.66 -6.54
N GLU A 173 3.80 15.18 -7.32
CA GLU A 173 4.51 14.49 -8.37
C GLU A 173 5.94 14.25 -7.95
N PHE A 174 6.39 13.00 -8.11
CA PHE A 174 7.76 12.61 -7.78
C PHE A 174 8.39 11.70 -8.83
N ALA A 175 9.72 11.73 -8.87
CA ALA A 175 10.53 10.74 -9.54
C ALA A 175 11.09 9.76 -8.51
N ALA A 176 11.29 8.51 -8.89
CA ALA A 176 11.86 7.50 -8.00
C ALA A 176 12.83 6.56 -8.69
N ILE A 177 13.77 6.04 -7.90
CA ILE A 177 14.61 4.90 -8.26
C ILE A 177 14.42 3.85 -7.16
N SER A 178 14.08 2.64 -7.56
CA SER A 178 13.93 1.50 -6.65
C SER A 178 14.73 0.32 -7.15
N VAL A 179 15.28 -0.45 -6.22
CA VAL A 179 16.05 -1.67 -6.49
C VAL A 179 15.32 -2.83 -5.81
N TYR A 180 15.21 -3.94 -6.53
CA TYR A 180 14.63 -5.18 -6.06
C TYR A 180 15.63 -6.29 -6.32
N TYR A 181 16.09 -6.94 -5.28
CA TYR A 181 17.03 -8.06 -5.34
C TYR A 181 16.37 -9.30 -4.75
N TYR A 182 16.40 -10.38 -5.52
CA TYR A 182 15.80 -11.64 -5.16
C TYR A 182 16.88 -12.72 -4.99
N ILE A 183 16.87 -13.40 -3.86
CA ILE A 183 17.76 -14.54 -3.60
C ILE A 183 17.00 -15.64 -2.85
N ASN A 184 16.90 -16.81 -3.48
CA ASN A 184 16.18 -17.98 -2.98
C ASN A 184 14.72 -17.69 -2.63
N ASN A 185 14.43 -17.36 -1.38
CA ASN A 185 13.08 -17.11 -0.86
C ASN A 185 12.97 -15.68 -0.29
N PHE A 186 14.01 -14.88 -0.46
CA PHE A 186 14.14 -13.53 0.07
C PHE A 186 14.01 -12.50 -1.05
N THR A 187 13.22 -11.47 -0.80
CA THR A 187 13.16 -10.25 -1.59
C THR A 187 13.67 -9.10 -0.72
N ILE A 188 14.77 -8.47 -1.15
CA ILE A 188 15.32 -7.26 -0.56
C ILE A 188 15.01 -6.13 -1.52
N TYR A 189 14.43 -5.04 -1.02
CA TYR A 189 14.07 -3.90 -1.85
C TYR A 189 14.30 -2.59 -1.14
N GLY A 190 14.37 -1.52 -1.92
CA GLY A 190 14.46 -0.18 -1.38
C GLY A 190 14.61 0.84 -2.48
N GLY A 191 14.57 2.11 -2.12
CA GLY A 191 14.63 3.18 -3.10
C GLY A 191 14.46 4.56 -2.51
N TRP A 192 14.57 5.52 -3.42
CA TRP A 192 14.46 6.95 -3.15
C TRP A 192 13.35 7.54 -4.00
N GLU A 193 12.59 8.46 -3.41
CA GLU A 193 11.55 9.25 -4.07
C GLU A 193 11.88 10.73 -3.86
N PHE A 194 11.82 11.52 -4.93
CA PHE A 194 12.07 12.96 -4.93
C PHE A 194 10.91 13.69 -5.59
N SER A 195 10.17 14.46 -4.80
CA SER A 195 9.04 15.24 -5.30
C SER A 195 9.53 16.53 -5.93
N TYR A 196 9.03 16.83 -7.13
CA TYR A 196 9.39 18.03 -7.89
C TYR A 196 8.21 18.99 -8.08
N ASN A 197 6.98 18.50 -7.94
CA ASN A 197 5.80 19.35 -7.86
C ASN A 197 4.91 18.88 -6.72
N THR A 198 4.41 19.84 -5.95
CA THR A 198 3.70 19.55 -4.72
C THR A 198 2.66 20.64 -4.46
N VAL A 199 1.42 20.22 -4.22
CA VAL A 199 0.26 21.09 -3.99
C VAL A 199 -0.50 20.60 -2.76
N GLY A 200 -1.03 21.56 -2.01
CA GLY A 200 -1.75 21.28 -0.79
C GLY A 200 -0.82 21.11 0.41
N ASN A 201 -1.33 20.43 1.41
CA ASN A 201 -0.78 20.50 2.75
C ASN A 201 0.38 19.50 2.90
N SER A 202 1.46 19.89 3.60
CA SER A 202 2.65 19.06 3.94
C SER A 202 2.98 17.88 2.99
N PRO A 203 3.12 18.13 1.68
CA PRO A 203 3.41 17.08 0.71
C PRO A 203 4.78 16.45 1.00
N GLN A 204 4.90 15.14 0.74
CA GLN A 204 6.18 14.45 0.80
C GLN A 204 7.16 15.14 -0.16
N ILE A 205 8.34 15.53 0.32
CA ILE A 205 9.45 16.03 -0.51
C ILE A 205 10.39 14.90 -0.88
N PHE A 206 10.68 14.05 0.10
CA PHE A 206 11.63 12.96 -0.07
C PHE A 206 11.21 11.73 0.74
N ARG A 207 11.40 10.54 0.19
CA ARG A 207 11.29 9.28 0.92
C ARG A 207 12.48 8.40 0.59
N LEU A 208 13.15 7.91 1.62
CA LEU A 208 14.05 6.77 1.55
C LEU A 208 13.35 5.58 2.18
N HIS A 209 13.33 4.44 1.51
CA HIS A 209 12.75 3.23 2.07
C HIS A 209 13.60 2.00 1.78
N MET A 210 13.44 1.01 2.64
CA MET A 210 13.97 -0.33 2.46
C MET A 210 12.99 -1.36 3.01
N GLY A 211 13.00 -2.54 2.46
CA GLY A 211 12.20 -3.64 2.94
C GLY A 211 12.77 -4.99 2.60
N PHE A 212 12.18 -5.96 3.25
CA PHE A 212 12.58 -7.35 3.22
C PHE A 212 11.33 -8.20 3.32
N ASP A 213 11.11 -9.08 2.35
CA ASP A 213 10.05 -10.06 2.36
C ASP A 213 10.66 -11.46 2.26
N TYR A 214 10.13 -12.41 3.04
CA TYR A 214 10.54 -13.81 3.04
C TYR A 214 9.34 -14.71 2.78
N ARG A 215 9.50 -15.67 1.86
CA ARG A 215 8.49 -16.67 1.50
C ARG A 215 9.02 -18.07 1.76
N LEU A 216 8.58 -18.70 2.85
CA LEU A 216 8.91 -20.09 3.16
C LEU A 216 7.92 -21.03 2.46
N PRO A 217 8.35 -21.87 1.50
CA PRO A 217 7.49 -22.86 0.88
C PRO A 217 7.00 -23.86 1.91
N LEU A 218 5.67 -23.98 2.04
CA LEU A 218 5.04 -24.97 2.90
C LEU A 218 4.58 -26.17 2.08
N TYR A 219 3.86 -25.91 0.98
CA TYR A 219 3.33 -26.95 0.10
C TYR A 219 2.89 -26.37 -1.25
N LYS A 220 3.43 -26.89 -2.36
CA LYS A 220 3.12 -26.40 -3.71
C LYS A 220 3.23 -24.87 -3.80
N GLU A 221 2.13 -24.18 -4.10
CA GLU A 221 2.04 -22.73 -4.23
C GLU A 221 1.70 -22.00 -2.91
N ILE A 222 1.62 -22.75 -1.80
CA ILE A 222 1.34 -22.23 -0.48
C ILE A 222 2.67 -21.92 0.22
N ASN A 223 2.87 -20.66 0.59
CA ASN A 223 4.03 -20.18 1.33
C ASN A 223 3.59 -19.53 2.63
N PHE A 224 4.36 -19.71 3.70
CA PHE A 224 4.35 -18.76 4.79
C PHE A 224 5.09 -17.51 4.32
N ILE A 225 4.48 -16.35 4.48
CA ILE A 225 5.06 -15.08 4.04
C ILE A 225 5.18 -14.12 5.22
N THR A 226 6.34 -13.50 5.37
CA THR A 226 6.57 -12.44 6.36
C THR A 226 7.38 -11.33 5.72
N GLY A 227 7.18 -10.09 6.15
CA GLY A 227 7.92 -8.98 5.60
C GLY A 227 7.93 -7.75 6.50
N ILE A 228 8.86 -6.87 6.20
CA ILE A 228 9.02 -5.56 6.84
C ILE A 228 9.37 -4.52 5.78
N ASN A 229 8.81 -3.32 5.91
CA ASN A 229 9.21 -2.12 5.19
C ASN A 229 9.46 -1.00 6.20
N LEU A 230 10.58 -0.31 6.06
CA LEU A 230 10.96 0.87 6.82
C LEU A 230 11.11 2.03 5.85
N ALA A 231 10.67 3.21 6.26
CA ALA A 231 10.87 4.44 5.51
C ALA A 231 11.23 5.61 6.41
N VAL A 232 12.08 6.49 5.90
CA VAL A 232 12.32 7.83 6.43
C VAL A 232 11.80 8.81 5.41
N ILE A 233 10.94 9.72 5.86
CA ILE A 233 10.14 10.60 5.01
C ILE A 233 10.35 12.03 5.46
N LEU A 234 10.67 12.90 4.50
CA LEU A 234 10.77 14.33 4.69
C LEU A 234 9.57 14.99 4.00
N ASP A 235 8.72 15.64 4.78
CA ASP A 235 7.59 16.43 4.30
C ASP A 235 7.98 17.90 4.13
N LYS A 236 7.26 18.62 3.27
CA LYS A 236 7.31 20.07 3.24
C LYS A 236 6.75 20.62 4.56
N LYS A 237 7.50 21.51 5.21
CA LYS A 237 6.99 22.26 6.35
C LYS A 237 5.84 23.14 5.87
N ASP A 238 4.73 23.07 6.57
CA ASP A 238 3.56 23.88 6.27
C ASP A 238 2.97 24.48 7.54
N ASN A 239 2.43 25.68 7.40
CA ASN A 239 1.74 26.42 8.44
C ASN A 239 0.25 26.47 8.07
N LEU A 240 -0.44 25.36 8.31
CA LEU A 240 -1.90 25.37 8.30
C LEU A 240 -2.34 26.11 9.55
N GLY A 241 -3.05 27.22 9.40
CA GLY A 241 -3.31 28.24 10.44
C GLY A 241 -3.80 27.76 11.82
N LEU A 242 -4.15 26.49 12.00
CA LEU A 242 -4.57 25.88 13.28
C LEU A 242 -3.55 24.87 13.86
N VAL A 243 -2.62 24.30 13.07
CA VAL A 243 -1.61 23.34 13.55
C VAL A 243 -0.27 23.57 12.83
N ARG A 244 0.75 23.99 13.59
CA ARG A 244 2.13 24.06 13.10
C ARG A 244 2.71 22.66 13.00
N ILE A 245 3.07 22.21 11.79
CA ILE A 245 3.78 20.94 11.59
C ILE A 245 5.22 21.12 12.07
N ARG A 246 5.50 20.67 13.30
CA ARG A 246 6.82 20.81 13.94
C ARG A 246 7.85 19.79 13.41
N GLU A 247 7.39 18.59 13.05
CA GLU A 247 8.23 17.49 12.55
C GLU A 247 8.00 17.27 11.05
N ASN A 248 9.01 17.65 10.26
CA ASN A 248 9.04 17.41 8.83
C ASN A 248 9.78 16.12 8.47
N LEU A 249 10.72 15.65 9.30
CA LEU A 249 11.36 14.35 9.15
C LEU A 249 10.66 13.35 10.07
N HIS A 250 10.20 12.23 9.52
CA HIS A 250 9.53 11.19 10.28
C HIS A 250 9.81 9.79 9.70
N ALA A 251 9.51 8.77 10.50
CA ALA A 251 9.67 7.37 10.09
C ALA A 251 8.31 6.69 9.89
N ALA A 252 8.31 5.65 9.05
CA ALA A 252 7.20 4.72 8.92
C ALA A 252 7.72 3.27 8.90
N ILE A 253 6.93 2.36 9.44
CA ILE A 253 7.17 0.91 9.46
C ILE A 253 5.90 0.18 9.07
N ASN A 254 6.03 -0.83 8.22
CA ASN A 254 4.99 -1.80 7.92
C ASN A 254 5.56 -3.18 8.13
N LEU A 255 4.84 -4.07 8.79
CA LEU A 255 5.24 -5.44 8.99
C LEU A 255 4.03 -6.35 8.89
N ALA A 256 4.21 -7.53 8.32
CA ALA A 256 3.14 -8.51 8.24
C ALA A 256 3.68 -9.94 8.25
N ALA A 257 2.83 -10.85 8.71
CA ALA A 257 3.07 -12.29 8.65
C ALA A 257 1.77 -13.01 8.31
N GLY A 258 1.84 -14.01 7.44
CA GLY A 258 0.65 -14.65 6.87
C GLY A 258 0.93 -15.83 5.97
N ILE A 259 -0.08 -16.19 5.19
CA ILE A 259 -0.03 -17.26 4.20
C ILE A 259 -0.27 -16.66 2.82
N GLU A 260 0.65 -16.93 1.90
CA GLU A 260 0.52 -16.70 0.46
C GLU A 260 0.03 -18.01 -0.18
N PHE A 261 -0.96 -17.93 -1.06
CA PHE A 261 -1.40 -19.00 -1.94
C PHE A 261 -1.45 -18.46 -3.36
N TYR A 262 -0.53 -18.95 -4.20
CA TYR A 262 -0.30 -18.45 -5.55
C TYR A 262 0.02 -16.93 -5.57
N ARG A 263 -0.98 -16.10 -5.87
CA ARG A 263 -0.91 -14.63 -5.97
C ARG A 263 -1.65 -13.92 -4.84
N PHE A 264 -2.40 -14.63 -4.01
CA PHE A 264 -3.12 -14.04 -2.89
C PHE A 264 -2.32 -14.23 -1.61
N ALA A 265 -2.31 -13.23 -0.74
CA ALA A 265 -1.80 -13.38 0.61
C ALA A 265 -2.80 -12.86 1.64
N ILE A 266 -3.00 -13.64 2.69
CA ILE A 266 -3.78 -13.26 3.87
C ILE A 266 -2.80 -13.16 5.03
N ALA A 267 -2.70 -11.98 5.63
CA ALA A 267 -1.70 -11.71 6.65
C ALA A 267 -2.25 -10.87 7.80
N LEU A 268 -1.70 -11.09 8.99
CA LEU A 268 -1.80 -10.11 10.06
C LEU A 268 -0.77 -9.02 9.78
N LYS A 269 -1.22 -7.77 9.71
CA LYS A 269 -0.43 -6.60 9.38
C LYS A 269 -0.43 -5.60 10.52
N PHE A 270 0.73 -5.00 10.75
CA PHE A 270 0.91 -3.83 11.58
C PHE A 270 1.55 -2.72 10.75
N GLY A 271 1.04 -1.51 10.91
CA GLY A 271 1.60 -0.31 10.31
C GLY A 271 1.75 0.78 11.36
N TYR A 272 2.88 1.48 11.35
CA TYR A 272 3.09 2.70 12.12
C TYR A 272 3.71 3.77 11.22
N GLY A 273 3.16 4.98 11.26
CA GLY A 273 3.67 6.10 10.47
C GLY A 273 2.63 7.20 10.35
N LYS A 274 2.96 8.30 9.67
CA LYS A 274 1.92 9.25 9.27
C LYS A 274 1.06 8.62 8.15
N PRO A 275 -0.27 8.81 8.15
CA PRO A 275 -1.11 8.37 7.05
C PRO A 275 -0.67 9.04 5.75
N ARG A 276 -1.05 8.47 4.61
CA ARG A 276 -0.69 9.00 3.28
C ARG A 276 -1.74 9.88 2.64
N GLY A 277 -2.94 9.92 3.22
CA GLY A 277 -4.05 10.66 2.64
C GLY A 277 -4.27 12.04 3.24
N ALA A 278 -5.36 12.72 2.93
CA ALA A 278 -5.53 14.12 3.34
C ALA A 278 -5.75 14.28 4.87
N SER A 279 -5.94 13.16 5.60
CA SER A 279 -5.87 13.10 7.05
C SER A 279 -4.44 12.93 7.60
N SER A 280 -3.43 12.81 6.73
CA SER A 280 -1.99 12.61 7.01
C SER A 280 -1.36 13.63 7.98
N TYR A 281 -1.96 14.80 8.13
CA TYR A 281 -1.31 15.96 8.74
C TYR A 281 -1.29 15.98 10.26
N PHE A 282 -2.03 15.09 10.92
CA PHE A 282 -2.48 15.38 12.29
C PHE A 282 -1.83 14.52 13.37
N GLY A 283 -1.18 13.43 12.98
CA GLY A 283 -0.34 12.62 13.88
C GLY A 283 0.07 11.28 13.28
N TYR A 284 0.93 10.57 14.00
CA TYR A 284 1.25 9.17 13.70
C TYR A 284 0.01 8.29 13.96
N GLU A 285 -0.12 7.25 13.14
CA GLU A 285 -1.12 6.21 13.30
C GLU A 285 -0.46 4.85 13.50
N SER A 286 -1.01 4.09 14.42
CA SER A 286 -0.72 2.67 14.61
C SER A 286 -1.96 1.88 14.17
N LYS A 287 -1.79 0.98 13.21
CA LYS A 287 -2.84 0.12 12.67
C LYS A 287 -2.43 -1.33 12.87
N ILE A 288 -3.36 -2.16 13.34
CA ILE A 288 -3.19 -3.62 13.34
C ILE A 288 -4.45 -4.29 12.78
N GLY A 289 -4.28 -5.25 11.88
CA GLY A 289 -5.43 -5.83 11.20
C GLY A 289 -5.09 -7.00 10.29
N ALA A 290 -6.14 -7.60 9.73
CA ALA A 290 -6.01 -8.63 8.70
C ALA A 290 -6.00 -7.97 7.31
N GLU A 291 -4.95 -8.21 6.54
CA GLU A 291 -4.84 -7.77 5.14
C GLU A 291 -5.03 -8.97 4.21
N ILE A 292 -5.87 -8.77 3.19
CA ILE A 292 -5.92 -9.61 2.00
C ILE A 292 -5.21 -8.83 0.89
N SER A 293 -4.23 -9.42 0.24
CA SER A 293 -3.50 -8.80 -0.86
C SER A 293 -3.48 -9.68 -2.10
N LEU A 294 -3.60 -9.05 -3.26
CA LEU A 294 -3.43 -9.67 -4.57
C LEU A 294 -2.10 -9.16 -5.15
N LEU A 295 -1.09 -10.02 -5.04
CA LEU A 295 0.22 -9.85 -5.65
C LEU A 295 0.10 -10.06 -7.16
N PHE A 296 0.98 -9.39 -7.91
CA PHE A 296 1.03 -9.49 -9.36
C PHE A 296 0.96 -10.91 -9.86
#